data_AF-A0A101EDT5-F1
#
_entry.id   AF-A0A101EDT5-F1
#
_cell.length_a   1.000
_cell.length_b   1.000
_cell.length_c   1.000
_cell.angle_alpha   90.00
_cell.angle_beta   90.00
_cell.angle_gamma   90.00
#
_symmetry.space_group_name_H-M   'P 1'
#
loop_
_entity.id
_entity.type
_entity.pdbx_description
1 polymer ?
#
loop_
_entity_poly.entity_id
_entity_poly.type
_entity_poly.pdbx_seq_one_letter_code
_entity_poly.pdbx_strand_id
1 'polypeptide(L)'
;MLNVAVMFGGRSVEHEVSVITGLQVIENLDRSKYNAIPVYVAKDGWWYTGEELKRIENYKDIPKLLSRCRKVVMPPIPDLKRLYFYPFKRGFLKEDAEHIKVDLVIPAFHGTFGEDGSIQGLLELSNVPYVGSGVLGSALGMDKIVMKELFKANDIPVVNYMWFLRSEYEENEEEVLSR
;
A
#
# COMPACT_ATOMS: atom_id res chain seq x y z
N MET A 1 14.07 -6.13 -19.02
CA MET A 1 13.18 -6.65 -17.95
C MET A 1 12.83 -5.46 -17.06
N LEU A 2 11.54 -5.21 -16.81
CA LEU A 2 11.10 -4.09 -15.98
C LEU A 2 11.07 -4.52 -14.50
N ASN A 3 11.55 -3.65 -13.62
CA ASN A 3 11.51 -3.85 -12.18
C ASN A 3 10.14 -3.44 -11.63
N VAL A 4 9.35 -4.42 -11.21
CA VAL A 4 8.01 -4.23 -10.68
C VAL A 4 8.05 -4.41 -9.16
N ALA A 5 7.87 -3.33 -8.42
CA ALA A 5 7.74 -3.39 -6.96
C ALA A 5 6.31 -3.82 -6.60
N VAL A 6 6.18 -5.02 -6.04
CA VAL A 6 4.89 -5.51 -5.53
C VAL A 6 4.83 -5.18 -4.04
N MET A 7 3.97 -4.21 -3.70
CA MET A 7 3.84 -3.70 -2.34
C MET A 7 2.66 -4.35 -1.63
N PHE A 8 2.86 -4.93 -0.45
CA PHE A 8 1.83 -5.69 0.26
C PHE A 8 2.06 -5.72 1.78
N GLY A 9 1.13 -6.32 2.54
CA GLY A 9 1.05 -6.22 4.00
C GLY A 9 0.27 -4.96 4.42
N GLY A 10 0.90 -4.09 5.20
CA GLY A 10 0.35 -2.80 5.63
C GLY A 10 -0.08 -2.77 7.09
N ARG A 11 -0.31 -1.57 7.62
CA ARG A 11 -0.83 -1.37 8.99
C ARG A 11 -2.36 -1.43 8.98
N SER A 12 -2.89 -2.58 8.59
CA SER A 12 -4.32 -2.83 8.38
C SER A 12 -4.76 -4.09 9.10
N VAL A 13 -6.05 -4.20 9.42
CA VAL A 13 -6.67 -5.44 9.92
C VAL A 13 -6.71 -6.53 8.84
N GLU A 14 -6.54 -6.14 7.57
CA GLU A 14 -6.51 -7.04 6.39
C GLU A 14 -5.07 -7.39 5.96
N HIS A 15 -4.10 -7.18 6.86
CA HIS A 15 -2.68 -7.39 6.60
C HIS A 15 -2.36 -8.77 6.00
N GLU A 16 -2.89 -9.85 6.57
CA GLU A 16 -2.62 -11.22 6.10
C GLU A 16 -3.21 -11.49 4.71
N VAL A 17 -4.38 -10.93 4.39
CA VAL A 17 -5.02 -11.04 3.07
C VAL A 17 -4.18 -10.30 2.02
N SER A 18 -3.66 -9.13 2.39
CA SER A 18 -2.71 -8.36 1.60
C SER A 18 -1.41 -9.12 1.32
N VAL A 19 -0.83 -9.82 2.31
CA VAL A 19 0.33 -10.69 2.10
C VAL A 19 0.05 -11.79 1.06
N ILE A 20 -1.08 -12.48 1.18
CA ILE A 20 -1.46 -13.54 0.23
C ILE A 20 -1.61 -12.94 -1.18
N THR A 21 -2.27 -11.80 -1.30
CA THR A 21 -2.46 -11.10 -2.58
C THR A 21 -1.13 -10.75 -3.23
N GLY A 22 -0.20 -10.14 -2.48
CA GLY A 22 1.13 -9.78 -2.97
C GLY A 22 1.93 -10.99 -3.47
N LEU A 23 1.88 -12.10 -2.74
CA LEU A 23 2.54 -13.35 -3.13
C LEU A 23 1.95 -13.95 -4.42
N GLN A 24 0.62 -13.92 -4.57
CA GLN A 24 -0.04 -14.39 -5.80
C GLN A 24 0.35 -13.53 -7.00
N VAL A 25 0.46 -12.20 -6.83
CA VAL A 25 0.96 -11.31 -7.89
C VAL A 25 2.39 -11.67 -8.27
N ILE A 26 3.28 -11.82 -7.28
CA ILE A 26 4.70 -12.14 -7.51
C ILE A 26 4.84 -13.46 -8.28
N GLU A 27 4.08 -14.49 -7.89
CA GLU A 27 4.20 -15.83 -8.47
C GLU A 27 3.74 -15.88 -9.93
N ASN A 28 2.73 -15.08 -10.29
CA ASN A 28 2.09 -15.10 -11.61
C ASN A 28 2.59 -14.02 -12.59
N LEU A 29 3.50 -13.13 -12.17
CA LEU A 29 4.11 -12.16 -13.07
C LEU A 29 4.92 -12.88 -14.16
N ASP A 30 4.76 -12.44 -15.42
CA ASP A 30 5.52 -12.95 -16.56
C ASP A 30 7.03 -12.70 -16.37
N ARG A 31 7.74 -13.75 -15.95
CA ARG A 31 9.16 -13.72 -15.60
C ARG A 31 10.07 -13.43 -16.81
N SER A 32 9.55 -13.52 -18.05
CA SER A 32 10.29 -13.11 -19.24
C SER A 32 10.32 -11.58 -19.41
N LYS A 33 9.36 -10.85 -18.81
CA LYS A 33 9.21 -9.40 -18.95
C LYS A 33 9.52 -8.64 -17.67
N TYR A 34 9.17 -9.21 -16.52
CA TYR A 34 9.15 -8.51 -15.24
C TYR A 34 10.05 -9.17 -14.20
N ASN A 35 10.80 -8.34 -13.48
CA ASN A 35 11.50 -8.70 -12.26
C ASN A 35 10.67 -8.23 -11.06
N ALA A 36 10.06 -9.17 -10.34
CA ALA A 36 9.21 -8.88 -9.19
C ALA A 36 10.06 -8.60 -7.93
N ILE A 37 9.99 -7.38 -7.43
CA ILE A 37 10.63 -6.93 -6.20
C ILE A 37 9.58 -6.93 -5.09
N PRO A 38 9.63 -7.84 -4.11
CA PRO A 38 8.70 -7.84 -3.00
C PRO A 38 9.00 -6.65 -2.08
N VAL A 39 7.96 -5.88 -1.74
CA VAL A 39 8.03 -4.79 -0.76
C VAL A 39 6.96 -5.04 0.30
N TYR A 40 7.38 -5.70 1.37
CA TYR A 40 6.51 -6.04 2.49
C TYR A 40 6.47 -4.90 3.50
N VAL A 41 5.29 -4.35 3.77
CA VAL A 41 5.05 -3.38 4.84
C VAL A 41 4.59 -4.15 6.08
N ALA A 42 5.46 -4.24 7.08
CA ALA A 42 5.15 -4.94 8.32
C ALA A 42 4.11 -4.19 9.17
N LYS A 43 3.54 -4.85 10.18
CA LYS A 43 2.53 -4.27 11.09
C LYS A 43 3.03 -3.08 11.92
N ASP A 44 4.35 -2.96 12.08
CA ASP A 44 5.01 -1.81 12.71
C ASP A 44 5.24 -0.64 11.72
N GLY A 45 4.92 -0.83 10.44
CA GLY A 45 5.07 0.16 9.38
C GLY A 45 6.43 0.16 8.70
N TRP A 46 7.40 -0.66 9.12
CA TRP A 46 8.68 -0.77 8.41
C TRP A 46 8.51 -1.54 7.11
N TRP A 47 9.20 -1.09 6.06
CA TRP A 47 9.16 -1.71 4.75
C TRP A 47 10.40 -2.56 4.53
N TYR A 48 10.20 -3.76 4.02
CA TYR A 48 11.24 -4.76 3.82
C TYR A 48 11.24 -5.27 2.40
N THR A 49 12.43 -5.60 1.88
CA THR A 49 12.61 -6.34 0.64
C THR A 49 13.57 -7.50 0.85
N GLY A 50 13.48 -8.53 0.01
CA GLY A 50 14.31 -9.73 0.06
C GLY A 50 13.63 -10.95 -0.55
N GLU A 51 14.42 -11.90 -1.05
CA GLU A 51 13.88 -13.12 -1.71
C GLU A 51 13.05 -13.99 -0.75
N GLU A 52 13.36 -13.98 0.55
CA GLU A 52 12.60 -14.72 1.56
C GLU A 52 11.14 -14.26 1.68
N LEU A 53 10.83 -13.02 1.27
CA LEU A 53 9.46 -12.49 1.25
C LEU A 53 8.58 -13.13 0.18
N LYS A 54 9.14 -13.86 -0.79
CA LYS A 54 8.38 -14.51 -1.86
C LYS A 54 7.80 -15.88 -1.45
N ARG A 55 8.11 -16.37 -0.23
CA ARG A 55 7.70 -17.70 0.25
C ARG A 55 6.70 -17.58 1.39
N ILE A 56 5.49 -18.10 1.20
CA ILE A 56 4.41 -17.99 2.18
C ILE A 56 4.76 -18.67 3.52
N GLU A 57 5.55 -19.75 3.49
CA GLU A 57 5.91 -20.52 4.69
C GLU A 57 6.72 -19.68 5.69
N ASN A 58 7.47 -18.71 5.19
CA ASN A 58 8.30 -17.84 6.01
C ASN A 58 7.47 -16.90 6.89
N TYR A 59 6.21 -16.60 6.52
CA TYR A 59 5.34 -15.70 7.30
C TYR A 59 4.81 -16.33 8.60
N LYS A 60 5.07 -17.62 8.84
CA LYS A 60 4.77 -18.29 10.11
C LYS A 60 5.66 -17.79 11.27
N ASP A 61 6.85 -17.27 10.95
CA ASP A 61 7.81 -16.73 11.92
C ASP A 61 8.34 -15.37 11.42
N ILE A 62 7.56 -14.32 11.70
CA ILE A 62 7.84 -12.96 11.24
C ILE A 62 9.21 -12.44 11.72
N PRO A 63 9.60 -12.58 13.01
CA PRO A 63 10.93 -12.13 13.45
C PRO A 63 12.07 -12.78 12.65
N LYS A 64 12.00 -14.09 12.41
CA LYS A 64 13.00 -14.82 11.62
C LYS A 64 13.00 -14.38 10.16
N LEU A 65 11.84 -14.23 9.54
CA LEU A 65 11.71 -13.70 8.18
C LEU A 65 12.36 -12.31 8.07
N LEU A 66 11.98 -11.39 8.94
CA LEU A 66 12.46 -10.01 8.90
C LEU A 66 13.97 -9.90 9.15
N SER A 67 14.55 -10.78 9.97
CA SER A 67 16.01 -10.85 10.18
C SER A 67 16.83 -11.17 8.92
N ARG A 68 16.18 -11.77 7.91
CA ARG A 68 16.78 -12.13 6.61
C ARG A 68 16.43 -11.15 5.51
N CYS A 69 15.63 -10.14 5.83
CA CYS A 69 15.21 -9.11 4.89
C CYS A 69 15.94 -7.79 5.18
N ARG A 70 15.86 -6.87 4.23
CA ARG A 70 16.48 -5.56 4.36
C ARG A 70 15.43 -4.48 4.35
N LYS A 71 15.60 -3.48 5.21
CA LYS A 71 14.70 -2.33 5.24
C LYS A 71 14.91 -1.46 4.02
N VAL A 72 13.82 -0.96 3.46
CA VAL A 72 13.83 -0.04 2.32
C VAL A 72 12.92 1.16 2.55
N VAL A 73 13.14 2.23 1.81
CA VAL A 73 12.26 3.40 1.76
C VAL A 73 12.17 3.92 0.33
N MET A 74 11.00 4.43 -0.05
CA MET A 74 10.80 5.17 -1.29
C MET A 74 10.69 6.67 -0.96
N PRO A 75 11.69 7.49 -1.30
CA PRO A 75 11.59 8.93 -1.14
C PRO A 75 10.55 9.51 -2.12
N PRO A 76 9.72 10.47 -1.70
CA PRO A 76 8.79 11.22 -2.57
C PRO A 76 9.55 12.23 -3.44
N ILE A 77 10.51 11.74 -4.24
CA ILE A 77 11.36 12.55 -5.10
C ILE A 77 11.22 12.02 -6.54
N PRO A 78 10.56 12.78 -7.44
CA PRO A 78 10.18 12.32 -8.79
C PRO A 78 11.31 11.72 -9.63
N ASP A 79 12.53 12.24 -9.48
CA ASP A 79 13.67 11.87 -10.32
C ASP A 79 14.34 10.56 -9.88
N LEU A 80 14.06 10.08 -8.67
CA LEU A 80 14.77 8.93 -8.11
C LEU A 80 14.19 7.60 -8.59
N LYS A 81 12.87 7.41 -8.45
CA LYS A 81 12.16 6.15 -8.79
C LYS A 81 12.89 4.90 -8.28
N ARG A 82 13.27 4.92 -7.01
CA ARG A 82 14.16 3.95 -6.37
C ARG A 82 13.67 3.60 -4.97
N LEU A 83 13.88 2.34 -4.59
CA LEU A 83 13.86 1.89 -3.20
C LEU A 83 15.28 1.95 -2.65
N TYR A 84 15.50 2.76 -1.62
CA TYR A 84 16.81 2.88 -0.98
C TYR A 84 16.87 2.03 0.28
N PHE A 85 18.01 1.38 0.52
CA PHE A 85 18.17 0.57 1.72
C PHE A 85 18.41 1.44 2.96
N TYR A 86 17.75 1.08 4.07
CA TYR A 86 17.87 1.74 5.37
C TYR A 86 18.54 0.82 6.41
N PRO A 87 19.42 1.33 7.29
CA PRO A 87 19.93 2.70 7.33
C PRO A 87 20.82 3.02 6.12
N PHE A 88 20.79 4.27 5.66
CA PHE A 88 21.65 4.72 4.56
C PHE A 88 23.10 4.63 5.01
N LYS A 89 23.84 3.68 4.44
CA LYS A 89 25.29 3.59 4.64
C LYS A 89 25.95 4.50 3.61
N ARG A 90 26.78 5.44 4.07
CA ARG A 90 27.72 6.14 3.20
C ARG A 90 28.94 5.25 3.00
N GLY A 91 29.26 4.94 1.74
CA GLY A 91 30.57 4.42 1.38
C GLY A 91 31.66 5.45 1.69
N PHE A 92 32.91 4.99 1.79
CA PHE A 92 34.08 5.87 1.92
C PHE A 92 34.32 6.71 0.66
N LEU A 93 33.83 6.23 -0.49
CA LEU A 93 33.71 6.98 -1.75
C LEU A 93 32.31 7.61 -1.81
N LYS A 94 32.18 8.78 -2.45
CA LYS A 94 30.90 9.48 -2.71
C LYS A 94 30.02 8.70 -3.69
N GLU A 95 29.69 7.46 -3.38
CA GLU A 95 28.73 6.66 -4.13
C GLU A 95 27.32 6.97 -3.65
N ASP A 96 26.37 6.89 -4.58
CA ASP A 96 24.94 6.94 -4.27
C ASP A 96 24.60 5.87 -3.24
N ALA A 97 23.68 6.20 -2.33
CA ALA A 97 23.17 5.22 -1.38
C ALA A 97 22.63 3.99 -2.13
N GLU A 98 22.91 2.80 -1.60
CA GLU A 98 22.50 1.54 -2.21
C GLU A 98 20.97 1.51 -2.42
N HIS A 99 20.55 1.10 -3.61
CA HIS A 99 19.16 1.18 -4.03
C HIS A 99 18.78 0.12 -5.07
N ILE A 100 17.47 -0.04 -5.24
CA ILE A 100 16.84 -0.83 -6.30
C ILE A 100 16.02 0.13 -7.18
N LYS A 101 16.28 0.15 -8.49
CA LYS A 101 15.45 0.89 -9.45
C LYS A 101 14.05 0.28 -9.52
N VAL A 102 13.00 1.12 -9.53
CA VAL A 102 11.61 0.71 -9.69
C VAL A 102 11.02 1.35 -10.94
N ASP A 103 10.50 0.53 -11.86
CA ASP A 103 9.87 0.99 -13.10
C ASP A 103 8.35 1.09 -12.97
N LEU A 104 7.74 0.25 -12.13
CA LEU A 104 6.29 0.18 -11.89
C LEU A 104 6.03 -0.34 -10.47
N VAL A 105 4.95 0.13 -9.85
CA VAL A 105 4.45 -0.40 -8.57
C VAL A 105 3.12 -1.13 -8.78
N ILE A 106 2.97 -2.31 -8.16
CA ILE A 106 1.68 -2.98 -7.98
C ILE A 106 1.34 -2.92 -6.48
N PRO A 107 0.42 -2.03 -6.05
CA PRO A 107 -0.05 -2.00 -4.67
C PRO A 107 -1.07 -3.13 -4.45
N ALA A 108 -0.62 -4.22 -3.86
CA ALA A 108 -1.44 -5.35 -3.43
C ALA A 108 -1.86 -5.21 -1.96
N PHE A 109 -2.31 -4.01 -1.58
CA PHE A 109 -2.78 -3.69 -0.24
C PHE A 109 -4.28 -3.91 -0.07
N HIS A 110 -4.72 -4.07 1.17
CA HIS A 110 -6.13 -4.11 1.58
C HIS A 110 -6.34 -3.22 2.80
N GLY A 111 -7.44 -2.49 2.81
CA GLY A 111 -7.88 -1.60 3.87
C GLY A 111 -7.12 -0.28 3.94
N THR A 112 -7.07 0.26 5.17
CA THR A 112 -6.51 1.58 5.46
C THR A 112 -5.04 1.71 5.03
N PHE A 113 -4.68 2.91 4.57
CA PHE A 113 -3.41 3.30 3.95
C PHE A 113 -3.11 2.67 2.58
N GLY A 114 -3.77 1.56 2.24
CA GLY A 114 -3.60 0.85 0.98
C GLY A 114 -4.59 1.27 -0.10
N GLU A 115 -5.86 1.41 0.28
CA GLU A 115 -6.98 1.64 -0.64
C GLU A 115 -7.61 3.03 -0.50
N ASP A 116 -7.20 3.81 0.50
CA ASP A 116 -7.79 5.11 0.86
C ASP A 116 -7.14 6.33 0.17
N GLY A 117 -6.15 6.09 -0.70
CA GLY A 117 -5.41 7.15 -1.40
C GLY A 117 -4.06 7.49 -0.76
N SER A 118 -3.76 6.99 0.45
CA SER A 118 -2.52 7.34 1.16
C SER A 118 -1.27 6.87 0.43
N ILE A 119 -1.18 5.58 0.10
CA ILE A 119 -0.02 5.07 -0.64
C ILE A 119 0.03 5.62 -2.07
N GLN A 120 -1.13 5.83 -2.69
CA GLN A 120 -1.25 6.44 -4.01
C GLN A 120 -0.62 7.84 -3.99
N GLY A 121 -0.88 8.65 -2.96
CA GLY A 121 -0.29 9.98 -2.83
C GLY A 121 1.23 9.96 -2.75
N LEU A 122 1.81 8.98 -2.05
CA LEU A 122 3.26 8.78 -2.04
C LEU A 122 3.80 8.41 -3.44
N LEU A 123 3.10 7.57 -4.18
CA LEU A 123 3.50 7.14 -5.53
C LEU A 123 3.40 8.27 -6.56
N GLU A 124 2.37 9.12 -6.45
CA GLU A 124 2.23 10.36 -7.22
C GLU A 124 3.41 11.30 -6.97
N LEU A 125 3.75 11.56 -5.69
CA LEU A 125 4.90 12.40 -5.34
C LEU A 125 6.24 11.80 -5.80
N SER A 126 6.35 10.47 -5.80
CA SER A 126 7.54 9.76 -6.27
C SER A 126 7.62 9.68 -7.80
N ASN A 127 6.58 10.11 -8.52
CA ASN A 127 6.45 10.00 -9.98
C ASN A 127 6.71 8.58 -10.51
N VAL A 128 6.28 7.57 -9.74
CA VAL A 128 6.42 6.15 -10.12
C VAL A 128 5.06 5.67 -10.64
N PRO A 129 4.98 5.15 -11.89
CA PRO A 129 3.74 4.57 -12.38
C PRO A 129 3.26 3.44 -11.47
N TYR A 130 1.95 3.31 -11.28
CA TYR A 130 1.40 2.26 -10.44
C TYR A 130 0.04 1.75 -10.94
N VAL A 131 -0.31 0.53 -10.54
CA VAL A 131 -1.58 -0.11 -10.91
C VAL A 131 -2.71 0.28 -9.96
N GLY A 132 -3.91 0.48 -10.49
CA GLY A 132 -5.11 0.76 -9.73
C GLY A 132 -5.58 2.21 -9.86
N SER A 133 -6.46 2.63 -8.95
CA SER A 133 -7.04 3.98 -8.94
C SER A 133 -6.03 5.07 -8.54
N GLY A 134 -6.26 6.28 -9.06
CA GLY A 134 -5.65 7.52 -8.56
C GLY A 134 -6.01 7.82 -7.10
N VAL A 135 -5.34 8.80 -6.48
CA VAL A 135 -5.64 9.26 -5.10
C VAL A 135 -7.13 9.51 -4.88
N LEU A 136 -7.77 10.29 -5.78
CA LEU A 136 -9.19 10.61 -5.68
C LEU A 136 -10.08 9.37 -5.79
N GLY A 137 -9.81 8.50 -6.76
CA GLY A 137 -10.61 7.28 -6.96
C GLY A 137 -10.52 6.32 -5.78
N SER A 138 -9.34 6.20 -5.19
CA SER A 138 -9.10 5.43 -3.96
C SER A 138 -9.88 6.01 -2.77
N ALA A 139 -9.73 7.31 -2.50
CA ALA A 139 -10.43 7.97 -1.39
C ALA A 139 -11.96 7.85 -1.51
N LEU A 140 -12.50 8.07 -2.72
CA LEU A 140 -13.94 7.92 -3.01
C LEU A 140 -14.42 6.47 -2.87
N GLY A 141 -13.60 5.48 -3.23
CA GLY A 141 -13.98 4.07 -3.09
C GLY A 141 -13.99 3.58 -1.63
N MET A 142 -13.15 4.19 -0.80
CA MET A 142 -13.01 3.85 0.62
C MET A 142 -14.13 4.46 1.48
N ASP A 143 -14.39 5.76 1.35
CA ASP A 143 -15.44 6.43 2.12
C ASP A 143 -16.83 6.12 1.54
N LYS A 144 -17.58 5.25 2.22
CA LYS A 144 -18.90 4.81 1.75
C LYS A 144 -19.96 5.90 1.79
N ILE A 145 -19.81 6.95 2.59
CA ILE A 145 -20.73 8.08 2.62
C ILE A 145 -20.52 8.88 1.34
N VAL A 146 -19.29 9.33 1.10
CA VAL A 146 -18.96 10.15 -0.08
C VAL A 146 -19.20 9.37 -1.38
N MET A 147 -18.87 8.07 -1.41
CA MET A 147 -19.16 7.18 -2.53
C MET A 147 -20.66 7.17 -2.88
N LYS A 148 -21.52 7.02 -1.87
CA LYS A 148 -22.98 6.96 -2.06
C LYS A 148 -23.55 8.30 -2.53
N GLU A 149 -23.04 9.41 -2.02
CA GLU A 149 -23.45 10.74 -2.48
C GLU A 149 -23.05 10.97 -3.95
N LEU A 150 -21.86 10.55 -4.36
CA LEU A 150 -21.45 10.63 -5.76
C LEU A 150 -22.32 9.75 -6.67
N PHE A 151 -22.67 8.54 -6.21
CA PHE A 151 -23.56 7.64 -6.95
C PHE A 151 -24.94 8.26 -7.13
N LYS A 152 -25.55 8.81 -6.07
CA LYS A 152 -26.83 9.53 -6.15
C LYS A 152 -26.77 10.70 -7.12
N ALA A 153 -25.70 11.49 -7.09
CA ALA A 153 -25.50 12.63 -7.99
C ALA A 153 -25.40 12.24 -9.47
N ASN A 154 -25.16 10.95 -9.76
CA ASN A 154 -25.11 10.39 -11.10
C ASN A 154 -26.25 9.38 -11.36
N ASP A 155 -27.35 9.49 -10.61
CA ASP A 155 -28.55 8.64 -10.75
C ASP A 155 -28.28 7.13 -10.61
N ILE A 156 -27.20 6.74 -9.92
CA ILE A 156 -26.88 5.35 -9.60
C ILE A 156 -27.63 4.95 -8.31
N PRO A 157 -28.48 3.90 -8.35
CA PRO A 157 -29.24 3.47 -7.18
C PRO A 157 -28.34 3.05 -6.01
N VAL A 158 -28.65 3.58 -4.81
CA VAL A 158 -28.03 3.16 -3.55
C VAL A 158 -29.11 2.93 -2.50
N VAL A 159 -28.83 2.04 -1.54
CA VAL A 159 -29.73 1.85 -0.38
C VAL A 159 -29.80 3.12 0.47
N ASN A 160 -31.00 3.40 1.00
CA ASN A 160 -31.20 4.46 1.99
C ASN A 160 -30.26 4.24 3.18
N TYR A 161 -29.70 5.32 3.68
CA TYR A 161 -28.72 5.29 4.76
C TYR A 161 -28.73 6.60 5.53
N MET A 162 -28.21 6.53 6.74
CA MET A 162 -27.85 7.66 7.58
C MET A 162 -26.45 7.41 8.11
N TRP A 163 -25.74 8.49 8.41
CA TRP A 163 -24.44 8.46 9.06
C TRP A 163 -24.37 9.54 10.13
N PHE A 164 -23.46 9.36 11.07
CA PHE A 164 -23.17 10.32 12.14
C PHE A 164 -21.73 10.09 12.60
N LEU A 165 -21.12 11.14 13.14
CA LEU A 165 -19.85 11.04 13.84
C LEU A 165 -20.08 10.53 15.26
N ARG A 166 -19.06 9.84 15.81
CA ARG A 166 -19.05 9.44 17.21
C ARG A 166 -19.36 10.61 18.15
N SER A 167 -18.82 11.80 17.85
CA SER A 167 -19.04 12.99 18.64
C SER A 167 -20.50 13.45 18.66
N GLU A 168 -21.23 13.34 17.54
CA GLU A 168 -22.66 13.67 17.50
C GLU A 168 -23.48 12.74 18.40
N TYR A 169 -23.12 11.45 18.39
CA TYR A 169 -23.79 10.45 19.21
C TYR A 169 -23.46 10.61 20.70
N GLU A 170 -22.21 10.90 21.03
CA GLU A 170 -21.77 11.15 22.42
C GLU A 170 -22.34 12.47 22.97
N GLU A 171 -22.61 13.45 22.13
CA GLU A 171 -23.23 14.73 22.51
C GLU A 171 -24.74 14.59 22.71
N ASN A 172 -25.46 13.93 21.79
CA ASN A 172 -26.90 13.76 21.88
C ASN A 172 -27.41 12.49 21.17
N GLU A 173 -27.41 11.38 21.90
CA GLU A 173 -27.86 10.07 21.39
C GLU A 173 -29.32 10.07 20.91
N GLU A 174 -30.25 10.68 21.65
CA GLU A 174 -31.68 10.69 21.31
C GLU A 174 -31.94 11.41 19.99
N GLU A 175 -31.22 12.49 19.72
CA GLU A 175 -31.29 13.20 18.44
C GLU A 175 -30.80 12.34 17.29
N VAL A 176 -29.66 11.66 17.43
CA VAL A 176 -29.12 10.79 16.37
C VAL A 176 -30.07 9.62 16.08
N LEU A 177 -30.64 9.00 17.11
CA LEU A 177 -31.56 7.86 16.97
C LEU A 177 -32.94 8.24 16.40
N SER A 178 -33.31 9.52 16.40
CA SER A 178 -34.61 10.01 15.92
C SER A 178 -34.61 10.52 14.47
N ARG A 179 -33.44 10.62 13.83
CA ARG A 179 -33.29 10.98 12.40
C ARG A 179 -33.91 9.90 11.49
#